data_AF-A0A972Z787-F1
#
_entry.id   AF-A0A972Z787-F1
#
_cell.length_a   1.000
_cell.length_b   1.000
_cell.length_c   1.000
_cell.angle_alpha   90.00
_cell.angle_beta   90.00
_cell.angle_gamma   90.00
#
_symmetry.space_group_name_H-M   'P 1'
#
loop_
_entity.id
_entity.type
_entity.pdbx_description
1 polymer ?
#
loop_
_entity_poly.entity_id
_entity_poly.type
_entity_poly.pdbx_seq_one_letter_code
_entity_poly.pdbx_strand_id
1 'polypeptide(L)'
;MSNKPFLDFYEIQRQQKQKSLILLLILILFYFFAIGFISIIFLISFGLILSKAELLSGTFLTKLFLFNVAVSVLIAAFQYFEAKKFGAKFIIKRLEARPPDLSDRYHKQFVNTLDEIRIASGLPKVTPYVLPSFAINSMALISADDIPNVFVTEGLLAEFTRDELQAVVSHELAHIIRGDAFYITLVCSLANFFERLRQTLEPEKYSYKGTVQTKRGGAAQVPVFFAVTLSALVMHLLSTLISRQREILADAAAVELNRNPRALARAIYKAHLKNSFVGDFNLTYSPLFIVPPESKGESDGFFARLFNSHPPLMKRIKLLSNMVKTSPARIIEEVWEIQKKREEARTLLHSREETVEGSAKKSTDKEKTDQEEAKLWAIRDPKGKLQGPYALDELLFIRFFTPLIRVKNIQEGIEAQAREFPQIRNAIRNIRKKKPIYPARQNLCPRCFIPLKESFYEGVAIKFCPQCKGKLVESTFKERFIARKEVAFSKHLIEKAHEFKKKFMLNPVHTKKISDLKFQKLLCPNCGSRMLPRPFSYQYVIPVDKCFSCYKIWFDADELEILQILIEER
;
A
#
# COMPACT_ATOMS: atom_id res chain seq x y z
N MET A 1 0.57 10.29 -40.81
CA MET A 1 -0.23 10.35 -39.57
C MET A 1 -1.28 11.44 -39.78
N SER A 2 -2.56 11.10 -39.66
CA SER A 2 -3.65 12.08 -39.79
C SER A 2 -3.47 13.15 -38.71
N ASN A 3 -3.34 14.41 -39.14
CA ASN A 3 -3.40 15.62 -38.29
C ASN A 3 -4.79 15.69 -37.65
N LYS A 4 -5.03 14.88 -36.62
CA LYS A 4 -6.14 15.16 -35.70
C LYS A 4 -5.61 16.17 -34.69
N PRO A 5 -6.28 17.32 -34.52
CA PRO A 5 -5.92 18.25 -33.46
C PRO A 5 -6.02 17.57 -32.09
N PHE A 6 -5.27 18.08 -31.11
CA PHE A 6 -5.45 17.69 -29.71
C PHE A 6 -6.93 17.81 -29.35
N LEU A 7 -7.49 16.71 -28.83
CA LEU A 7 -8.90 16.66 -28.46
C LEU A 7 -9.13 17.62 -27.29
N ASP A 8 -10.12 18.50 -27.44
CA ASP A 8 -10.56 19.36 -26.33
C ASP A 8 -11.19 18.49 -25.22
N PHE A 9 -11.18 18.98 -23.97
CA PHE A 9 -11.76 18.31 -22.81
C PHE A 9 -13.19 17.80 -23.06
N TYR A 10 -14.00 18.59 -23.77
CA TYR A 10 -15.36 18.20 -24.16
C TYR A 10 -15.40 17.05 -25.18
N GLU A 11 -14.44 16.99 -26.10
CA GLU A 11 -14.33 15.91 -27.07
C GLU A 11 -13.88 14.61 -26.41
N ILE A 12 -12.95 14.70 -25.46
CA ILE A 12 -12.54 13.58 -24.59
C ILE A 12 -13.77 13.04 -23.85
N GLN A 13 -14.58 13.91 -23.26
CA GLN A 13 -15.81 13.52 -22.57
C GLN A 13 -16.83 12.87 -23.52
N ARG A 14 -16.95 13.33 -24.77
CA ARG A 14 -17.83 12.73 -25.78
C ARG A 14 -17.36 11.33 -26.19
N GLN A 15 -16.06 11.13 -26.40
CA GLN A 15 -15.50 9.81 -26.70
C GLN A 15 -15.68 8.85 -25.52
N GLN A 16 -15.49 9.33 -24.28
CA GLN A 16 -15.76 8.55 -23.08
C GLN A 16 -17.23 8.09 -23.01
N LYS A 17 -18.18 8.98 -23.32
CA LYS A 17 -19.62 8.62 -23.38
C LYS A 17 -19.89 7.53 -24.42
N GLN A 18 -19.32 7.63 -25.62
CA GLN A 18 -19.49 6.61 -26.67
C GLN A 18 -18.91 5.25 -26.26
N LYS A 19 -17.68 5.22 -25.73
CA LYS A 19 -17.06 3.99 -25.21
C LYS A 19 -17.85 3.39 -24.05
N SER A 20 -18.41 4.26 -23.20
CA SER A 20 -19.26 3.86 -22.08
C SER A 20 -20.57 3.21 -22.54
N LEU A 21 -21.19 3.72 -23.61
CA LEU A 21 -22.39 3.12 -24.18
C LEU A 21 -22.11 1.74 -24.79
N ILE A 22 -20.96 1.59 -25.48
CA ILE A 22 -20.54 0.29 -26.02
C ILE A 22 -20.35 -0.72 -24.88
N LEU A 23 -19.72 -0.33 -23.78
CA LEU A 23 -19.55 -1.20 -22.62
C LEU A 23 -20.89 -1.59 -21.99
N LEU A 24 -21.81 -0.63 -21.84
CA LEU A 24 -23.16 -0.90 -21.35
C LEU A 24 -23.90 -1.91 -22.24
N LEU A 25 -23.77 -1.77 -23.57
CA LEU A 25 -24.36 -2.70 -24.53
C LEU A 25 -23.75 -4.10 -24.42
N ILE A 26 -22.43 -4.21 -24.27
CA ILE A 26 -21.74 -5.49 -24.02
C ILE A 26 -22.25 -6.13 -22.72
N LEU A 27 -22.45 -5.34 -21.67
CA LEU A 27 -22.95 -5.81 -20.38
C LEU A 27 -24.40 -6.32 -20.48
N ILE A 28 -25.26 -5.60 -21.21
CA ILE A 28 -26.64 -6.03 -21.48
C ILE A 28 -26.64 -7.36 -22.24
N LEU A 29 -25.85 -7.48 -23.30
CA LEU A 29 -25.73 -8.73 -24.06
C LEU A 29 -25.23 -9.88 -23.18
N PHE A 30 -24.22 -9.62 -22.35
CA PHE A 30 -23.68 -10.59 -21.42
C PHE A 30 -24.75 -11.13 -20.47
N TYR A 31 -25.51 -10.24 -19.81
CA TYR A 31 -26.58 -10.63 -18.91
C TYR A 31 -27.73 -11.34 -19.62
N PHE A 32 -28.04 -10.92 -20.85
CA PHE A 32 -29.07 -11.57 -21.67
C PHE A 32 -28.73 -13.04 -21.95
N PHE A 33 -27.48 -13.33 -22.29
CA PHE A 33 -27.03 -14.72 -22.49
C PHE A 33 -26.94 -15.50 -21.18
N ALA A 34 -26.43 -14.89 -20.10
CA ALA A 34 -26.30 -15.57 -18.81
C ALA A 34 -27.67 -15.94 -18.20
N ILE A 35 -28.60 -14.99 -18.18
CA ILE A 35 -29.97 -15.19 -17.67
C ILE A 35 -30.75 -16.11 -18.61
N GLY A 36 -30.54 -15.98 -19.93
CA GLY A 36 -31.11 -16.89 -20.92
C GLY A 36 -30.68 -18.34 -20.69
N PHE A 37 -29.40 -18.57 -20.43
CA PHE A 37 -28.87 -19.90 -20.10
C PHE A 37 -29.48 -20.47 -18.82
N ILE A 38 -29.60 -19.66 -17.76
CA ILE A 38 -30.27 -20.05 -16.51
C ILE A 38 -31.75 -20.38 -16.75
N SER A 39 -32.43 -19.57 -17.56
CA SER A 39 -33.83 -19.79 -17.93
C SER A 39 -34.00 -21.09 -18.71
N ILE A 40 -33.09 -21.42 -19.63
CA ILE A 40 -33.09 -22.70 -20.36
C ILE A 40 -32.89 -23.89 -19.41
N ILE A 41 -31.94 -23.82 -18.49
CA ILE A 41 -31.74 -24.87 -17.47
C ILE A 41 -32.99 -25.05 -16.62
N PHE A 42 -33.63 -23.94 -16.22
CA PHE A 42 -34.87 -23.96 -15.46
C PHE A 42 -36.00 -24.62 -16.26
N LEU A 43 -36.18 -24.25 -17.53
CA LEU A 43 -37.18 -24.86 -18.41
C LEU A 43 -36.95 -26.36 -18.62
N ILE A 44 -35.70 -26.81 -18.77
CA ILE A 44 -35.37 -28.23 -18.89
C ILE A 44 -35.70 -28.97 -17.58
N SER A 45 -35.36 -28.38 -16.44
CA SER A 45 -35.62 -28.97 -15.12
C SER A 45 -37.12 -29.07 -14.81
N PHE A 46 -37.90 -28.05 -15.18
CA PHE A 46 -39.35 -27.97 -14.92
C PHE A 46 -40.18 -28.68 -15.99
N GLY A 47 -39.71 -28.69 -17.25
CA GLY A 47 -40.33 -29.40 -18.37
C GLY A 47 -40.19 -30.93 -18.32
N LEU A 48 -39.38 -31.45 -17.38
CA LEU A 48 -39.40 -32.86 -16.96
C LEU A 48 -40.59 -33.18 -16.04
N ILE A 49 -41.25 -32.17 -15.46
CA ILE A 49 -42.31 -32.29 -14.44
C ILE A 49 -43.68 -31.81 -14.98
N LEU A 50 -43.72 -30.77 -15.83
CA LEU A 50 -44.96 -30.22 -16.43
C LEU A 50 -45.13 -30.55 -17.91
N SER A 51 -46.37 -30.40 -18.43
CA SER A 51 -46.69 -30.70 -19.83
C SER A 51 -45.88 -29.82 -20.81
N LYS A 52 -45.26 -30.46 -21.81
CA LYS A 52 -44.40 -29.79 -22.80
C LYS A 52 -45.14 -28.80 -23.71
N ALA A 53 -46.46 -28.93 -23.83
CA ALA A 53 -47.27 -28.17 -24.79
C ALA A 53 -47.45 -26.69 -24.40
N GLU A 54 -47.61 -26.39 -23.12
CA GLU A 54 -47.77 -24.99 -22.66
C GLU A 54 -46.44 -24.23 -22.61
N LEU A 55 -45.35 -24.92 -22.24
CA LEU A 55 -44.00 -24.36 -22.08
C LEU A 55 -43.35 -23.94 -23.40
N LEU A 56 -43.76 -24.55 -24.52
CA LEU A 56 -43.27 -24.27 -25.88
C LEU A 56 -44.22 -23.37 -26.68
N SER A 57 -45.29 -22.86 -26.05
CA SER A 57 -46.20 -21.93 -26.72
C SER A 57 -45.49 -20.63 -27.12
N GLY A 58 -45.77 -20.11 -28.33
CA GLY A 58 -45.15 -18.88 -28.83
C GLY A 58 -45.40 -17.66 -27.94
N THR A 59 -46.55 -17.61 -27.24
CA THR A 59 -46.88 -16.56 -26.28
C THR A 59 -46.07 -16.65 -24.99
N PHE A 60 -45.73 -17.86 -24.53
CA PHE A 60 -44.84 -18.04 -23.38
C PHE A 60 -43.40 -17.68 -23.73
N LEU A 61 -42.88 -18.13 -24.88
CA LEU A 61 -41.51 -17.84 -25.32
C LEU A 61 -41.28 -16.34 -25.55
N THR A 62 -42.27 -15.63 -26.12
CA THR A 62 -42.19 -14.17 -26.29
C THR A 62 -42.19 -13.43 -24.96
N LYS A 63 -43.04 -13.82 -24.00
CA LYS A 63 -43.02 -13.27 -22.63
C LYS A 63 -41.71 -13.54 -21.91
N LEU A 64 -41.16 -14.75 -22.03
CA LEU A 64 -39.88 -15.12 -21.44
C LEU A 64 -38.71 -14.33 -22.04
N PHE A 65 -38.70 -14.14 -23.37
CA PHE A 65 -37.70 -13.32 -24.05
C PHE A 65 -37.75 -11.86 -23.56
N LEU A 66 -38.95 -11.25 -23.54
CA LEU A 66 -39.13 -9.88 -23.05
C LEU A 66 -38.72 -9.74 -21.58
N PHE A 67 -39.08 -10.71 -20.74
CA PHE A 67 -38.65 -10.77 -19.35
C PHE A 67 -37.12 -10.83 -19.22
N ASN A 68 -36.46 -11.70 -19.99
CA ASN A 68 -35.00 -11.82 -19.98
C ASN A 68 -34.34 -10.50 -20.40
N VAL A 69 -34.78 -9.87 -21.50
CA VAL A 69 -34.26 -8.57 -21.93
C VAL A 69 -34.46 -7.51 -20.86
N ALA A 70 -35.67 -7.42 -20.28
CA ALA A 70 -35.98 -6.42 -19.25
C ALA A 70 -35.09 -6.58 -18.00
N VAL A 71 -34.97 -7.81 -17.49
CA VAL A 71 -34.12 -8.11 -16.31
C VAL A 71 -32.65 -7.84 -16.62
N SER A 72 -32.18 -8.20 -17.82
CA SER A 72 -30.80 -7.97 -18.26
C SER A 72 -30.47 -6.48 -18.31
N VAL A 73 -31.37 -5.66 -18.86
CA VAL A 73 -31.22 -4.20 -18.90
C VAL A 73 -31.22 -3.61 -17.49
N LEU A 74 -32.12 -4.06 -16.61
CA LEU A 74 -32.19 -3.57 -15.23
C LEU A 74 -30.91 -3.89 -14.44
N ILE A 75 -30.43 -5.12 -14.50
CA ILE A 75 -29.20 -5.55 -13.80
C ILE A 75 -27.98 -4.84 -14.38
N ALA A 76 -27.84 -4.77 -15.71
CA ALA A 76 -26.74 -4.08 -16.37
C ALA A 76 -26.72 -2.59 -16.01
N ALA A 77 -27.87 -1.92 -16.02
CA ALA A 77 -27.98 -0.51 -15.65
C ALA A 77 -27.61 -0.30 -14.17
N PHE A 78 -28.18 -1.09 -13.27
CA PHE A 78 -27.87 -1.02 -11.84
C PHE A 78 -26.36 -1.16 -11.59
N GLN A 79 -25.75 -2.20 -12.15
CA GLN A 79 -24.33 -2.48 -11.96
C GLN A 79 -23.44 -1.41 -12.60
N TYR A 80 -23.82 -0.89 -13.78
CA TYR A 80 -23.12 0.22 -14.42
C TYR A 80 -23.12 1.47 -13.53
N PHE A 81 -24.28 1.85 -12.96
CA PHE A 81 -24.38 3.02 -12.08
C PHE A 81 -23.63 2.80 -10.76
N GLU A 82 -23.70 1.60 -10.19
CA GLU A 82 -22.93 1.25 -8.99
C GLU A 82 -21.43 1.38 -9.25
N ALA A 83 -20.94 0.76 -10.33
CA ALA A 83 -19.52 0.78 -10.70
C ALA A 83 -19.04 2.21 -11.01
N LYS A 84 -19.83 3.02 -11.71
CA LYS A 84 -19.50 4.43 -11.97
C LYS A 84 -19.43 5.26 -10.67
N LYS A 85 -20.36 5.04 -9.73
CA LYS A 85 -20.47 5.85 -8.51
C LYS A 85 -19.48 5.44 -7.41
N PHE A 86 -19.23 4.14 -7.27
CA PHE A 86 -18.48 3.58 -6.15
C PHE A 86 -17.16 2.90 -6.55
N GLY A 87 -16.96 2.55 -7.82
CA GLY A 87 -15.79 1.81 -8.29
C GLY A 87 -14.46 2.48 -7.94
N ALA A 88 -14.29 3.75 -8.33
CA ALA A 88 -13.07 4.50 -8.02
C ALA A 88 -12.82 4.64 -6.51
N LYS A 89 -13.86 4.98 -5.72
CA LYS A 89 -13.77 5.11 -4.26
C LYS A 89 -13.35 3.79 -3.61
N PHE A 90 -13.87 2.68 -4.13
CA PHE A 90 -13.53 1.35 -3.66
C PHE A 90 -12.06 1.01 -3.95
N ILE A 91 -11.60 1.26 -5.18
CA ILE A 91 -10.20 1.02 -5.59
C ILE A 91 -9.25 1.87 -4.72
N ILE A 92 -9.50 3.17 -4.60
CA ILE A 92 -8.69 4.09 -3.78
C ILE A 92 -8.53 3.58 -2.34
N LYS A 93 -9.64 3.15 -1.73
CA LYS A 93 -9.63 2.63 -0.36
C LYS A 93 -8.90 1.29 -0.26
N ARG A 94 -9.08 0.40 -1.22
CA ARG A 94 -8.45 -0.92 -1.24
C ARG A 94 -6.94 -0.84 -1.46
N LEU A 95 -6.48 0.10 -2.28
CA LEU A 95 -5.06 0.36 -2.53
C LEU A 95 -4.40 1.20 -1.41
N GLU A 96 -5.14 1.60 -0.38
CA GLU A 96 -4.69 2.49 0.70
C GLU A 96 -4.06 3.79 0.18
N ALA A 97 -4.56 4.32 -0.94
CA ALA A 97 -4.02 5.50 -1.58
C ALA A 97 -4.13 6.73 -0.66
N ARG A 98 -3.05 7.50 -0.54
CA ARG A 98 -2.97 8.69 0.31
C ARG A 98 -2.61 9.93 -0.52
N PRO A 99 -3.04 11.13 -0.10
CA PRO A 99 -2.56 12.36 -0.73
C PRO A 99 -1.04 12.50 -0.54
N PRO A 100 -0.34 13.12 -1.49
CA PRO A 100 1.10 13.35 -1.38
C PRO A 100 1.42 14.30 -0.23
N ASP A 101 2.39 13.91 0.58
CA ASP A 101 3.00 14.74 1.62
C ASP A 101 4.00 15.73 1.03
N LEU A 102 3.65 17.02 0.98
CA LEU A 102 4.47 18.07 0.37
C LEU A 102 5.76 18.40 1.14
N SER A 103 5.92 17.91 2.37
CA SER A 103 7.18 18.03 3.11
C SER A 103 8.25 17.05 2.61
N ASP A 104 7.83 16.01 1.88
CA ASP A 104 8.71 15.03 1.28
C ASP A 104 9.12 15.45 -0.14
N ARG A 105 10.44 15.48 -0.41
CA ARG A 105 11.00 15.88 -1.70
C ARG A 105 10.48 15.03 -2.87
N TYR A 106 10.29 13.73 -2.67
CA TYR A 106 9.86 12.82 -3.74
C TYR A 106 8.40 13.06 -4.12
N HIS A 107 7.55 13.27 -3.11
CA HIS A 107 6.15 13.59 -3.31
C HIS A 107 5.97 14.97 -3.93
N LYS A 108 6.73 15.96 -3.46
CA LYS A 108 6.72 17.29 -4.05
C LYS A 108 7.16 17.27 -5.52
N GLN A 109 8.20 16.50 -5.85
CA GLN A 109 8.62 16.31 -7.24
C GLN A 109 7.51 15.69 -8.08
N PHE A 110 6.80 14.68 -7.56
CA PHE A 110 5.66 14.08 -8.25
C PHE A 110 4.54 15.08 -8.53
N VAL A 111 4.13 15.87 -7.53
CA VAL A 111 3.08 16.89 -7.72
C VAL A 111 3.51 17.91 -8.78
N ASN A 112 4.74 18.39 -8.71
CA ASN A 112 5.27 19.34 -9.69
C ASN A 112 5.28 18.74 -11.11
N THR A 113 5.81 17.53 -11.27
CA THR A 113 5.85 16.84 -12.57
C THR A 113 4.44 16.58 -13.12
N LEU A 114 3.49 16.22 -12.25
CA LEU A 114 2.08 16.05 -12.64
C LEU A 114 1.46 17.35 -13.12
N ASP A 115 1.69 18.44 -12.39
CA ASP A 115 1.17 19.76 -12.77
C ASP A 115 1.78 20.26 -14.07
N GLU A 116 3.08 20.05 -14.30
CA GLU A 116 3.75 20.41 -15.55
C GLU A 116 3.09 19.74 -16.76
N ILE A 117 2.91 18.42 -16.72
CA ILE A 117 2.28 17.70 -17.84
C ILE A 117 0.79 18.00 -17.92
N ARG A 118 0.09 18.15 -16.79
CA ARG A 118 -1.33 18.54 -16.77
C ARG A 118 -1.55 19.86 -17.51
N ILE A 119 -0.71 20.87 -17.21
CA ILE A 119 -0.75 22.18 -17.86
C ILE A 119 -0.45 22.03 -19.36
N ALA A 120 0.61 21.31 -19.71
CA ALA A 120 0.98 21.05 -21.11
C ALA A 120 -0.12 20.32 -21.89
N SER A 121 -0.92 19.50 -21.22
CA SER A 121 -2.02 18.72 -21.81
C SER A 121 -3.36 19.44 -21.84
N GLY A 122 -3.46 20.65 -21.29
CA GLY A 122 -4.72 21.41 -21.22
C GLY A 122 -5.77 20.83 -20.25
N LEU A 123 -5.37 19.97 -19.29
CA LEU A 123 -6.32 19.36 -18.35
C LEU A 123 -6.62 20.31 -17.16
N PRO A 124 -7.91 20.51 -16.81
CA PRO A 124 -8.29 21.51 -15.81
C PRO A 124 -7.84 21.13 -14.39
N LYS A 125 -8.03 19.87 -13.99
CA LYS A 125 -7.65 19.36 -12.66
C LYS A 125 -7.32 17.88 -12.73
N VAL A 126 -6.23 17.48 -12.08
CA VAL A 126 -5.87 16.07 -11.89
C VAL A 126 -5.40 15.90 -10.45
N THR A 127 -5.94 14.92 -9.73
CA THR A 127 -5.62 14.70 -8.31
C THR A 127 -4.48 13.68 -8.17
N PRO A 128 -3.35 14.03 -7.54
CA PRO A 128 -2.27 13.09 -7.25
C PRO A 128 -2.58 12.22 -6.03
N TYR A 129 -2.19 10.95 -6.12
CA TYR A 129 -2.20 10.01 -5.00
C TYR A 129 -0.91 9.20 -4.96
N VAL A 130 -0.50 8.80 -3.75
CA VAL A 130 0.64 7.92 -3.52
C VAL A 130 0.17 6.62 -2.88
N LEU A 131 0.63 5.50 -3.43
CA LEU A 131 0.35 4.16 -2.93
C LEU A 131 1.49 3.67 -2.03
N PRO A 132 1.22 3.20 -0.80
CA PRO A 132 2.23 2.69 0.11
C PRO A 132 2.70 1.29 -0.31
N SER A 133 3.47 1.19 -1.40
CA SER A 133 4.00 -0.06 -1.96
C SER A 133 5.42 0.11 -2.47
N PHE A 134 6.23 -0.94 -2.31
CA PHE A 134 7.61 -1.05 -2.83
C PHE A 134 7.68 -1.35 -4.32
N ALA A 135 6.57 -1.78 -4.91
CA ALA A 135 6.52 -2.07 -6.34
C ALA A 135 6.76 -0.79 -7.14
N ILE A 136 7.26 -0.92 -8.37
CA ILE A 136 7.38 0.20 -9.31
C ILE A 136 6.14 0.21 -10.20
N ASN A 137 5.17 1.08 -9.88
CA ASN A 137 3.95 1.12 -10.66
C ASN A 137 3.22 2.48 -10.57
N SER A 138 2.36 2.69 -11.55
CA SER A 138 1.50 3.85 -11.70
C SER A 138 0.14 3.42 -12.25
N MET A 139 -0.87 4.27 -12.06
CA MET A 139 -2.17 4.09 -12.70
C MET A 139 -2.95 5.41 -12.81
N ALA A 140 -3.94 5.42 -13.69
CA ALA A 140 -4.91 6.49 -13.81
C ALA A 140 -6.34 6.00 -13.58
N LEU A 141 -7.12 6.73 -12.79
CA LEU A 141 -8.55 6.47 -12.54
C LEU A 141 -9.38 7.73 -12.72
N ILE A 142 -10.63 7.57 -13.13
CA ILE A 142 -11.62 8.64 -13.13
C ILE A 142 -12.55 8.49 -11.94
N SER A 143 -12.64 9.51 -11.09
CA SER A 143 -13.58 9.55 -9.96
C SER A 143 -15.02 9.70 -10.42
N ALA A 144 -15.98 9.44 -9.52
CA ALA A 144 -17.42 9.59 -9.81
C ALA A 144 -17.81 11.01 -10.26
N ASP A 145 -17.05 12.03 -9.83
CA ASP A 145 -17.24 13.44 -10.19
C ASP A 145 -16.57 13.80 -11.53
N ASP A 146 -16.21 12.80 -12.34
CA ASP A 146 -15.43 12.91 -13.58
C ASP A 146 -14.05 13.58 -13.41
N ILE A 147 -13.56 13.71 -12.17
CA ILE A 147 -12.21 14.22 -11.86
C ILE A 147 -11.17 13.12 -12.09
N PRO A 148 -10.17 13.34 -12.95
CA PRO A 148 -9.06 12.40 -13.14
C PRO A 148 -8.13 12.35 -11.92
N ASN A 149 -7.60 11.16 -11.64
CA ASN A 149 -6.64 10.94 -10.58
C ASN A 149 -5.48 10.10 -11.11
N VAL A 150 -4.26 10.46 -10.72
CA VAL A 150 -3.03 9.73 -11.06
C VAL A 150 -2.41 9.20 -9.78
N PHE A 151 -2.05 7.94 -9.79
CA PHE A 151 -1.48 7.23 -8.66
C PHE A 151 -0.07 6.77 -9.02
N VAL A 152 0.83 6.88 -8.05
CA VAL A 152 2.21 6.37 -8.14
C VAL A 152 2.55 5.63 -6.86
N THR A 153 3.33 4.56 -6.94
CA THR A 153 3.82 3.86 -5.76
C THR A 153 5.04 4.55 -5.15
N GLU A 154 5.26 4.38 -3.85
CA GLU A 154 6.50 4.82 -3.18
C GLU A 154 7.75 4.21 -3.84
N GLY A 155 7.68 2.95 -4.30
CA GLY A 155 8.74 2.30 -5.08
C GLY A 155 9.05 2.99 -6.41
N LEU A 156 8.04 3.46 -7.14
CA LEU A 156 8.24 4.21 -8.38
C LEU A 156 8.93 5.55 -8.11
N LEU A 157 8.46 6.28 -7.10
CA LEU A 157 9.04 7.56 -6.71
C LEU A 157 10.49 7.41 -6.26
N ALA A 158 10.79 6.33 -5.53
CA ALA A 158 12.14 6.02 -5.13
C ALA A 158 13.03 5.73 -6.35
N GLU A 159 12.59 4.95 -7.34
CA GLU A 159 13.46 4.39 -8.38
C GLU A 159 13.63 5.29 -9.63
N PHE A 160 12.62 6.07 -9.97
CA PHE A 160 12.61 6.83 -11.22
C PHE A 160 13.34 8.16 -11.12
N THR A 161 14.08 8.48 -12.19
CA THR A 161 14.60 9.83 -12.39
C THR A 161 13.46 10.79 -12.76
N ARG A 162 13.69 12.10 -12.65
CA ARG A 162 12.64 13.10 -12.90
C ARG A 162 12.02 13.00 -14.30
N ASP A 163 12.84 12.74 -15.31
CA ASP A 163 12.40 12.56 -16.69
C ASP A 163 11.66 11.22 -16.91
N GLU A 164 12.06 10.14 -16.23
CA GLU A 164 11.31 8.87 -16.22
C GLU A 164 9.94 9.04 -15.55
N LEU A 165 9.88 9.75 -14.41
CA LEU A 165 8.64 10.10 -13.74
C LEU A 165 7.73 10.93 -14.65
N GLN A 166 8.29 11.94 -15.32
CA GLN A 166 7.56 12.77 -16.28
C GLN A 166 7.03 11.93 -17.44
N ALA A 167 7.82 10.96 -17.92
CA ALA A 167 7.42 10.08 -18.98
C ALA A 167 6.24 9.18 -18.60
N VAL A 168 6.29 8.58 -17.41
CA VAL A 168 5.22 7.73 -16.89
C VAL A 168 3.97 8.51 -16.55
N VAL A 169 4.10 9.68 -15.92
CA VAL A 169 2.95 10.57 -15.68
C VAL A 169 2.28 10.96 -17.00
N SER A 170 3.05 11.19 -18.06
CA SER A 170 2.50 11.49 -19.39
C SER A 170 1.76 10.29 -19.99
N HIS A 171 2.22 9.07 -19.73
CA HIS A 171 1.52 7.84 -20.12
C HIS A 171 0.19 7.68 -19.37
N GLU A 172 0.17 7.90 -18.06
CA GLU A 172 -1.07 7.87 -17.27
C GLU A 172 -2.07 8.96 -17.71
N LEU A 173 -1.58 10.16 -18.00
CA LEU A 173 -2.40 11.24 -18.53
C LEU A 173 -2.89 10.95 -19.96
N ALA A 174 -2.10 10.27 -20.78
CA ALA A 174 -2.55 9.80 -22.10
C ALA A 174 -3.76 8.86 -21.98
N HIS A 175 -3.79 7.96 -20.99
CA HIS A 175 -4.98 7.13 -20.74
C HIS A 175 -6.22 7.96 -20.36
N ILE A 176 -6.04 9.05 -19.62
CA ILE A 176 -7.13 9.98 -19.27
C ILE A 176 -7.62 10.71 -20.52
N ILE A 177 -6.72 11.32 -21.27
CA ILE A 177 -7.01 12.11 -22.48
C ILE A 177 -7.71 11.26 -23.53
N ARG A 178 -7.35 9.99 -23.66
CA ARG A 178 -7.96 9.07 -24.62
C ARG A 178 -9.26 8.44 -24.11
N GLY A 179 -9.66 8.72 -22.87
CA GLY A 179 -10.83 8.13 -22.23
C GLY A 179 -10.69 6.64 -21.92
N ASP A 180 -9.46 6.12 -21.93
CA ASP A 180 -9.18 4.72 -21.63
C ASP A 180 -9.24 4.47 -20.11
N ALA A 181 -8.81 5.44 -19.29
CA ALA A 181 -8.84 5.34 -17.82
C ALA A 181 -10.27 5.12 -17.27
N PHE A 182 -11.27 5.83 -17.79
CA PHE A 182 -12.68 5.63 -17.37
C PHE A 182 -13.15 4.21 -17.69
N TYR A 183 -12.88 3.74 -18.91
CA TYR A 183 -13.26 2.42 -19.37
C TYR A 183 -12.62 1.32 -18.52
N ILE A 184 -11.31 1.41 -18.25
CA ILE A 184 -10.59 0.41 -17.46
C ILE A 184 -11.06 0.45 -16.01
N THR A 185 -11.29 1.64 -15.42
CA THR A 185 -11.87 1.79 -14.07
C THR A 185 -13.19 1.03 -13.96
N LEU A 186 -14.07 1.20 -14.96
CA LEU A 186 -15.38 0.54 -14.99
C LEU A 186 -15.25 -0.97 -15.12
N VAL A 187 -14.42 -1.47 -16.04
CA VAL A 187 -14.19 -2.92 -16.22
C VAL A 187 -13.61 -3.56 -14.95
N CYS A 188 -12.61 -2.94 -14.31
CA CYS A 188 -12.02 -3.44 -13.07
C CYS A 188 -13.03 -3.44 -11.92
N SER A 189 -13.89 -2.41 -11.83
CA SER A 189 -14.96 -2.36 -10.82
C SER A 189 -15.98 -3.49 -11.02
N LEU A 190 -16.38 -3.76 -12.26
CA LEU A 190 -17.30 -4.85 -12.61
C LEU A 190 -16.68 -6.22 -12.33
N ALA A 191 -15.43 -6.43 -12.73
CA ALA A 191 -14.71 -7.68 -12.48
C ALA A 191 -14.54 -7.95 -10.96
N ASN A 192 -14.31 -6.90 -10.16
CA ASN A 192 -14.24 -7.03 -8.70
C ASN A 192 -15.60 -7.39 -8.08
N PHE A 193 -16.71 -6.88 -8.63
CA PHE A 193 -18.05 -7.30 -8.22
C PHE A 193 -18.26 -8.81 -8.45
N PHE A 194 -17.93 -9.32 -9.64
CA PHE A 194 -18.06 -10.74 -9.94
C PHE A 194 -17.14 -11.61 -9.08
N GLU A 195 -15.92 -11.16 -8.82
CA GLU A 195 -14.99 -11.90 -7.95
C GLU A 195 -15.51 -11.99 -6.51
N ARG A 196 -16.12 -10.92 -5.97
CA ARG A 196 -16.76 -10.97 -4.65
C ARG A 196 -17.95 -11.90 -4.61
N LEU A 197 -18.77 -11.87 -5.67
CA LEU A 197 -19.91 -12.77 -5.79
C LEU A 197 -19.42 -14.22 -5.86
N ARG A 198 -18.35 -14.48 -6.61
CA ARG A 198 -17.68 -15.79 -6.68
C ARG A 198 -17.21 -16.24 -5.31
N GLN A 199 -16.49 -15.39 -4.57
CA GLN A 199 -15.98 -15.70 -3.22
C GLN A 199 -17.11 -15.95 -2.21
N THR A 200 -18.22 -15.23 -2.32
CA THR A 200 -19.39 -15.41 -1.44
C THR A 200 -20.14 -16.71 -1.75
N LEU A 201 -20.16 -17.11 -3.02
CA LEU A 201 -20.79 -18.34 -3.49
C LEU A 201 -19.84 -19.54 -3.50
N GLU A 202 -18.56 -19.33 -3.18
CA GLU A 202 -17.57 -20.39 -3.13
C GLU A 202 -17.97 -21.33 -1.99
N PRO A 203 -18.28 -22.60 -2.30
CA PRO A 203 -18.65 -23.54 -1.25
C PRO A 203 -17.47 -23.65 -0.28
N GLU A 204 -17.73 -23.47 1.02
CA GLU A 204 -16.72 -23.69 2.05
C GLU A 204 -16.05 -25.03 1.79
N LYS A 205 -14.74 -25.02 1.54
CA LYS A 205 -13.96 -26.25 1.42
C LYS A 205 -14.24 -27.04 2.69
N TYR A 206 -14.90 -28.20 2.54
CA TYR A 206 -15.17 -29.14 3.62
C TYR A 206 -13.90 -29.28 4.46
N SER A 207 -13.93 -28.71 5.67
CA SER A 207 -12.93 -28.99 6.68
C SER A 207 -12.97 -30.49 6.91
N TYR A 208 -11.87 -31.17 6.59
CA TYR A 208 -11.64 -32.58 6.89
C TYR A 208 -11.60 -32.76 8.43
N LYS A 209 -12.77 -32.76 9.06
CA LYS A 209 -13.02 -33.26 10.42
C LYS A 209 -14.47 -33.71 10.45
N GLY A 210 -14.64 -35.02 10.47
CA GLY A 210 -15.88 -35.72 10.21
C GLY A 210 -17.04 -35.20 11.06
N THR A 211 -18.13 -34.84 10.39
CA THR A 211 -19.47 -35.09 10.87
C THR A 211 -20.37 -35.13 9.64
N VAL A 212 -21.03 -36.27 9.43
CA VAL A 212 -22.06 -36.43 8.40
C VAL A 212 -23.22 -35.53 8.79
N GLN A 213 -23.35 -34.39 8.13
CA GLN A 213 -24.60 -33.63 8.13
C GLN A 213 -25.05 -33.43 6.68
N THR A 214 -26.11 -34.15 6.37
CA THR A 214 -26.95 -34.04 5.18
C THR A 214 -27.53 -32.63 5.05
N LYS A 215 -26.82 -31.74 4.36
CA LYS A 215 -27.42 -30.50 3.85
C LYS A 215 -27.90 -30.72 2.41
N ARG A 216 -29.22 -30.91 2.28
CA ARG A 216 -29.96 -30.68 1.04
C ARG A 216 -29.72 -29.23 0.58
N GLY A 217 -28.77 -29.03 -0.33
CA GLY A 217 -28.52 -27.75 -1.01
C GLY A 217 -27.78 -27.88 -2.35
N GLY A 218 -27.58 -29.11 -2.85
CA GLY A 218 -26.48 -29.43 -3.78
C GLY A 218 -26.75 -29.36 -5.28
N ALA A 219 -27.97 -29.05 -5.75
CA ALA A 219 -28.24 -29.04 -7.20
C ALA A 219 -28.37 -27.63 -7.81
N ALA A 220 -28.93 -26.66 -7.06
CA ALA A 220 -29.18 -25.30 -7.57
C ALA A 220 -27.99 -24.33 -7.37
N GLN A 221 -27.08 -24.60 -6.42
CA GLN A 221 -25.92 -23.74 -6.14
C GLN A 221 -24.77 -23.93 -7.14
N VAL A 222 -24.59 -25.15 -7.65
CA VAL A 222 -23.55 -25.50 -8.62
C VAL A 222 -23.68 -24.74 -9.96
N PRO A 223 -24.85 -24.66 -10.62
CA PRO A 223 -24.98 -23.91 -11.86
C PRO A 223 -24.81 -22.39 -11.67
N VAL A 224 -25.24 -21.84 -10.53
CA VAL A 224 -25.06 -20.41 -10.21
C VAL A 224 -23.57 -20.09 -9.98
N PHE A 225 -22.86 -20.93 -9.22
CA PHE A 225 -21.41 -20.77 -9.02
C PHE A 225 -20.64 -20.89 -10.35
N PHE A 226 -20.99 -21.86 -11.20
CA PHE A 226 -20.37 -22.02 -12.52
C PHE A 226 -20.63 -20.81 -13.42
N ALA A 227 -21.87 -20.29 -13.45
CA ALA A 227 -22.21 -19.09 -14.20
C ALA A 227 -21.41 -17.88 -13.71
N VAL A 228 -21.28 -17.67 -12.39
CA VAL A 228 -20.50 -16.55 -11.81
C VAL A 228 -19.00 -16.70 -12.11
N THR A 229 -18.47 -17.92 -12.06
CA THR A 229 -17.05 -18.19 -12.37
C THR A 229 -16.77 -17.94 -13.85
N LEU A 230 -17.66 -18.38 -14.75
CA LEU A 230 -17.56 -18.10 -16.19
C LEU A 230 -17.69 -16.60 -16.46
N SER A 231 -18.58 -15.90 -15.74
CA SER A 231 -18.73 -14.44 -15.81
C SER A 231 -17.43 -13.71 -15.46
N ALA A 232 -16.80 -14.10 -14.35
CA ALA A 232 -15.51 -13.54 -13.92
C ALA A 232 -14.41 -13.79 -14.96
N LEU A 233 -14.37 -14.98 -15.55
CA LEU A 233 -13.42 -15.33 -16.62
C LEU A 233 -13.65 -14.48 -17.88
N VAL A 234 -14.89 -14.33 -18.33
CA VAL A 234 -15.24 -13.50 -19.51
C VAL A 234 -14.87 -12.04 -19.27
N MET A 235 -15.17 -11.50 -18.09
CA MET A 235 -14.78 -10.13 -17.73
C MET A 235 -13.27 -9.95 -17.69
N HIS A 236 -12.54 -10.95 -17.21
CA HIS A 236 -11.07 -10.94 -17.23
C HIS A 236 -10.54 -10.95 -18.68
N LEU A 237 -11.08 -11.79 -19.56
CA LEU A 237 -10.70 -11.84 -20.98
C LEU A 237 -11.05 -10.54 -21.74
N LEU A 238 -12.20 -9.92 -21.44
CA LEU A 238 -12.56 -8.61 -21.99
C LEU A 238 -11.55 -7.54 -21.55
N SER A 239 -11.08 -7.60 -20.30
CA SER A 239 -10.07 -6.66 -19.80
C SER A 239 -8.72 -6.83 -20.51
N THR A 240 -8.30 -8.07 -20.84
CA THR A 240 -7.00 -8.33 -21.47
C THR A 240 -6.98 -7.99 -22.96
N LEU A 241 -8.05 -8.31 -23.70
CA LEU A 241 -8.14 -8.08 -25.15
C LEU A 241 -8.14 -6.59 -25.51
N ILE A 242 -8.71 -5.76 -24.64
CA ILE A 242 -8.92 -4.34 -24.91
C ILE A 242 -7.68 -3.49 -24.56
N SER A 243 -6.80 -4.02 -23.72
CA SER A 243 -5.66 -3.28 -23.16
C SER A 243 -4.50 -3.09 -24.16
N ARG A 244 -4.11 -4.11 -24.93
CA ARG A 244 -2.82 -4.10 -25.68
C ARG A 244 -2.64 -2.99 -26.71
N GLN A 245 -3.65 -2.73 -27.53
CA GLN A 245 -3.57 -1.66 -28.53
C GLN A 245 -3.60 -0.28 -27.86
N ARG A 246 -4.30 -0.17 -26.72
CA ARG A 246 -4.39 1.08 -25.97
C ARG A 246 -3.05 1.44 -25.33
N GLU A 247 -2.32 0.47 -24.80
CA GLU A 247 -0.97 0.67 -24.26
C GLU A 247 0.00 1.26 -25.29
N ILE A 248 0.03 0.73 -26.52
CA ILE A 248 0.92 1.24 -27.59
C ILE A 248 0.51 2.66 -28.02
N LEU A 249 -0.79 2.94 -28.07
CA LEU A 249 -1.28 4.27 -28.40
C LEU A 249 -1.06 5.27 -27.26
N ALA A 250 -1.14 4.81 -26.01
CA ALA A 250 -0.80 5.59 -24.83
C ALA A 250 0.70 5.90 -24.79
N ASP A 251 1.56 4.96 -25.16
CA ASP A 251 3.00 5.21 -25.32
C ASP A 251 3.29 6.31 -26.36
N ALA A 252 2.64 6.23 -27.53
CA ALA A 252 2.80 7.26 -28.56
C ALA A 252 2.30 8.64 -28.10
N ALA A 253 1.13 8.70 -27.44
CA ALA A 253 0.59 9.95 -26.90
C ALA A 253 1.42 10.50 -25.74
N ALA A 254 1.98 9.64 -24.89
CA ALA A 254 2.90 10.04 -23.82
C ALA A 254 4.12 10.75 -24.40
N VAL A 255 4.69 10.20 -25.48
CA VAL A 255 5.82 10.78 -26.21
C VAL A 255 5.45 12.12 -26.85
N GLU A 256 4.24 12.26 -27.35
CA GLU A 256 3.74 13.53 -27.88
C GLU A 256 3.70 14.62 -26.80
N LEU A 257 3.27 14.26 -25.57
CA LEU A 257 3.19 15.16 -24.42
C LEU A 257 4.56 15.51 -23.83
N ASN A 258 5.45 14.52 -23.65
CA ASN A 258 6.73 14.69 -22.94
C ASN A 258 7.95 14.90 -23.84
N ARG A 259 7.84 14.61 -25.14
CA ARG A 259 8.91 14.67 -26.15
C ARG A 259 10.17 13.85 -25.82
N ASN A 260 10.03 12.81 -25.00
CA ASN A 260 11.12 11.99 -24.48
C ASN A 260 10.77 10.47 -24.48
N PRO A 261 10.80 9.81 -25.66
CA PRO A 261 10.55 8.37 -25.78
C PRO A 261 11.63 7.52 -25.10
N ARG A 262 12.86 8.05 -24.98
CA ARG A 262 13.98 7.37 -24.33
C ARG A 262 13.73 7.19 -22.83
N ALA A 263 13.24 8.22 -22.15
CA ALA A 263 12.87 8.14 -20.74
C ALA A 263 11.72 7.16 -20.49
N LEU A 264 10.70 7.15 -21.35
CA LEU A 264 9.60 6.18 -21.25
C LEU A 264 10.10 4.74 -21.40
N ALA A 265 10.98 4.47 -22.37
CA ALA A 265 11.54 3.15 -22.57
C ALA A 265 12.36 2.67 -21.35
N ARG A 266 13.19 3.55 -20.77
CA ARG A 266 13.91 3.27 -19.52
C ARG A 266 12.97 2.99 -18.36
N ALA A 267 11.93 3.80 -18.19
CA ALA A 267 10.96 3.64 -17.12
C ALA A 267 10.20 2.30 -17.22
N ILE A 268 9.73 1.93 -18.40
CA ILE A 268 9.03 0.65 -18.63
C ILE A 268 9.97 -0.53 -18.33
N TYR A 269 11.23 -0.47 -18.77
CA TYR A 269 12.21 -1.52 -18.49
C TYR A 269 12.53 -1.64 -16.99
N LYS A 270 12.73 -0.52 -16.29
CA LYS A 270 12.93 -0.50 -14.83
C LYS A 270 11.74 -1.08 -14.08
N ALA A 271 10.52 -0.68 -14.47
CA ALA A 271 9.30 -1.23 -13.92
C ALA A 271 9.30 -2.75 -14.08
N HIS A 272 9.55 -3.28 -15.28
CA HIS A 272 9.59 -4.73 -15.51
C HIS A 272 10.59 -5.50 -14.63
N LEU A 273 11.81 -4.98 -14.42
CA LEU A 273 12.82 -5.65 -13.60
C LEU A 273 12.44 -5.78 -12.12
N LYS A 274 11.84 -4.71 -11.58
CA LYS A 274 11.59 -4.56 -10.14
C LYS A 274 10.10 -4.67 -9.79
N ASN A 275 9.24 -5.07 -10.72
CA ASN A 275 7.83 -5.32 -10.44
C ASN A 275 7.66 -6.67 -9.73
N SER A 276 8.08 -6.73 -8.48
CA SER A 276 7.65 -7.75 -7.53
C SER A 276 6.69 -7.07 -6.57
N PHE A 277 5.42 -7.03 -6.94
CA PHE A 277 4.38 -6.47 -6.09
C PHE A 277 4.16 -7.40 -4.89
N VAL A 278 4.43 -6.91 -3.67
CA VAL A 278 4.14 -7.64 -2.43
C VAL A 278 2.84 -7.10 -1.86
N GLY A 279 1.74 -7.84 -2.05
CA GLY A 279 0.42 -7.51 -1.55
C GLY A 279 -0.68 -8.34 -2.20
N ASP A 280 -1.77 -8.57 -1.46
CA ASP A 280 -2.94 -9.37 -1.87
C ASP A 280 -3.82 -8.58 -2.86
N PHE A 281 -3.23 -8.23 -4.00
CA PHE A 281 -3.93 -7.61 -5.12
C PHE A 281 -4.55 -8.72 -5.96
N ASN A 282 -5.89 -8.75 -5.99
CA ASN A 282 -6.60 -9.57 -6.96
C ASN A 282 -6.07 -9.24 -8.37
N LEU A 283 -5.79 -10.26 -9.19
CA LEU A 283 -5.47 -10.17 -10.63
C LEU A 283 -6.39 -9.21 -11.40
N THR A 284 -7.58 -8.96 -10.87
CA THR A 284 -8.58 -7.97 -11.29
C THR A 284 -8.06 -6.55 -11.51
N TYR A 285 -7.06 -6.09 -10.75
CA TYR A 285 -6.51 -4.73 -10.88
C TYR A 285 -5.26 -4.65 -11.77
N SER A 286 -4.75 -5.78 -12.25
CA SER A 286 -3.59 -5.86 -13.14
C SER A 286 -3.69 -4.89 -14.35
N PRO A 287 -4.84 -4.73 -15.02
CA PRO A 287 -4.95 -3.84 -16.18
C PRO A 287 -4.82 -2.33 -15.89
N LEU A 288 -4.85 -1.92 -14.61
CA LEU A 288 -4.66 -0.52 -14.24
C LEU A 288 -3.19 -0.11 -14.17
N PHE A 289 -2.30 -1.09 -14.04
CA PHE A 289 -0.90 -0.89 -13.75
C PHE A 289 -0.07 -0.80 -15.03
N ILE A 290 0.98 0.02 -15.05
CA ILE A 290 1.86 0.17 -16.24
C ILE A 290 2.59 -1.14 -16.62
N VAL A 291 2.87 -1.99 -15.62
CA VAL A 291 3.45 -3.32 -15.76
C VAL A 291 2.67 -4.30 -14.87
N PRO A 292 2.34 -5.51 -15.36
CA PRO A 292 1.59 -6.50 -14.59
C PRO A 292 2.45 -7.08 -13.45
N PRO A 293 1.85 -7.40 -12.28
CA PRO A 293 2.57 -7.80 -11.07
C PRO A 293 3.32 -9.15 -11.16
N GLU A 294 3.02 -9.99 -12.14
CA GLU A 294 3.66 -11.31 -12.37
C GLU A 294 4.46 -11.35 -13.68
N SER A 295 5.33 -10.37 -13.93
CA SER A 295 6.13 -10.32 -15.17
C SER A 295 7.37 -11.24 -15.16
N LYS A 296 7.67 -11.91 -14.04
CA LYS A 296 8.83 -12.82 -13.93
C LYS A 296 8.47 -14.22 -14.43
N GLY A 297 8.68 -14.45 -15.73
CA GLY A 297 8.50 -15.75 -16.37
C GLY A 297 7.53 -15.68 -17.55
N GLU A 298 7.87 -14.88 -18.57
CA GLU A 298 7.14 -14.91 -19.84
C GLU A 298 7.35 -16.28 -20.49
N SER A 299 6.35 -17.17 -20.37
CA SER A 299 6.22 -18.29 -21.30
C SER A 299 5.58 -17.76 -22.59
N ASP A 300 6.21 -18.02 -23.73
CA ASP A 300 5.80 -17.52 -25.04
C ASP A 300 4.59 -18.28 -25.64
N GLY A 301 3.89 -19.04 -24.80
CA GLY A 301 2.78 -19.90 -25.18
C GLY A 301 1.51 -19.13 -25.54
N PHE A 302 0.73 -19.68 -26.46
CA PHE A 302 -0.56 -19.11 -26.90
C PHE A 302 -1.51 -18.78 -25.73
N PHE A 303 -1.53 -19.61 -24.68
CA PHE A 303 -2.35 -19.39 -23.50
C PHE A 303 -1.84 -18.23 -22.62
N ALA A 304 -0.53 -18.11 -22.38
CA ALA A 304 0.04 -16.95 -21.66
C ALA A 304 -0.22 -15.63 -22.43
N ARG A 305 -0.19 -15.69 -23.76
CA ARG A 305 -0.61 -14.59 -24.64
C ARG A 305 -2.11 -14.28 -24.61
N LEU A 306 -2.98 -15.06 -23.97
CA LEU A 306 -4.39 -14.72 -23.77
C LEU A 306 -4.66 -14.04 -22.42
N PHE A 307 -3.80 -14.29 -21.42
CA PHE A 307 -3.96 -13.76 -20.06
C PHE A 307 -3.07 -12.54 -19.73
N ASN A 308 -2.08 -12.21 -20.57
CA ASN A 308 -1.28 -10.98 -20.40
C ASN A 308 -2.05 -9.71 -20.81
N SER A 309 -2.34 -8.84 -19.84
CA SER A 309 -3.02 -7.54 -20.04
C SER A 309 -2.15 -6.48 -20.74
N HIS A 310 -0.83 -6.68 -20.85
CA HIS A 310 0.09 -5.73 -21.51
C HIS A 310 0.73 -6.34 -22.76
N PRO A 311 1.09 -5.52 -23.76
CA PRO A 311 1.87 -6.00 -24.90
C PRO A 311 3.28 -6.41 -24.42
N PRO A 312 3.96 -7.32 -25.14
CA PRO A 312 5.30 -7.78 -24.77
C PRO A 312 6.25 -6.60 -24.55
N LEU A 313 7.02 -6.66 -23.46
CA LEU A 313 7.92 -5.58 -23.05
C LEU A 313 8.82 -5.10 -24.20
N MET A 314 9.49 -6.05 -24.85
CA MET A 314 10.44 -5.75 -25.92
C MET A 314 9.78 -5.13 -27.15
N LYS A 315 8.49 -5.36 -27.37
CA LYS A 315 7.73 -4.70 -28.45
C LYS A 315 7.59 -3.20 -28.16
N ARG A 316 7.24 -2.82 -26.93
CA ARG A 316 7.14 -1.41 -26.52
C ARG A 316 8.50 -0.71 -26.60
N ILE A 317 9.54 -1.33 -26.02
CA ILE A 317 10.90 -0.78 -26.04
C ILE A 317 11.40 -0.59 -27.47
N LYS A 318 11.17 -1.56 -28.38
CA LYS A 318 11.57 -1.45 -29.79
C LYS A 318 10.87 -0.29 -30.50
N LEU A 319 9.57 -0.08 -30.26
CA LEU A 319 8.85 1.04 -30.87
C LEU A 319 9.40 2.39 -30.37
N LEU A 320 9.62 2.52 -29.07
CA LEU A 320 10.15 3.76 -28.47
C LEU A 320 11.61 4.02 -28.86
N SER A 321 12.45 2.98 -28.94
CA SER A 321 13.85 3.11 -29.34
C SER A 321 13.98 3.51 -30.82
N ASN A 322 13.08 3.02 -31.68
CA ASN A 322 13.01 3.41 -33.08
C ASN A 322 12.71 4.90 -33.26
N MET A 323 11.89 5.51 -32.39
CA MET A 323 11.59 6.95 -32.44
C MET A 323 12.83 7.83 -32.23
N VAL A 324 13.84 7.33 -31.52
CA VAL A 324 15.13 8.01 -31.27
C VAL A 324 16.29 7.44 -32.09
N LYS A 325 16.03 6.54 -33.03
CA LYS A 325 17.04 5.87 -33.87
C LYS A 325 18.11 5.14 -33.03
N THR A 326 17.70 4.53 -31.92
CA THR A 326 18.58 3.78 -31.00
C THR A 326 18.16 2.31 -30.93
N SER A 327 19.11 1.43 -30.59
CA SER A 327 18.81 0.01 -30.36
C SER A 327 18.20 -0.22 -28.96
N PRO A 328 17.29 -1.20 -28.80
CA PRO A 328 16.78 -1.59 -27.48
C PRO A 328 17.88 -1.95 -26.46
N ALA A 329 18.96 -2.59 -26.95
CA ALA A 329 20.10 -2.96 -26.11
C ALA A 329 20.78 -1.73 -25.46
N ARG A 330 20.93 -0.64 -26.21
CA ARG A 330 21.53 0.59 -25.67
C ARG A 330 20.66 1.24 -24.59
N ILE A 331 19.32 1.20 -24.72
CA ILE A 331 18.41 1.67 -23.68
C ILE A 331 18.56 0.85 -22.40
N ILE A 332 18.67 -0.47 -22.54
CA ILE A 332 18.86 -1.38 -21.40
C ILE A 332 20.19 -1.08 -20.70
N GLU A 333 21.27 -0.92 -21.47
CA GLU A 333 22.60 -0.57 -20.96
C GLU A 333 22.56 0.75 -20.18
N GLU A 334 21.89 1.78 -20.68
CA GLU A 334 21.71 3.05 -19.98
C GLU A 334 20.99 2.90 -18.63
N VAL A 335 19.99 2.01 -18.54
CA VAL A 335 19.33 1.74 -17.25
C VAL A 335 20.33 1.19 -16.24
N TRP A 336 21.18 0.26 -16.65
CA TRP A 336 22.23 -0.29 -15.79
C TRP A 336 23.31 0.74 -15.45
N GLU A 337 23.72 1.58 -16.39
CA GLU A 337 24.64 2.71 -16.13
C GLU A 337 24.07 3.67 -15.09
N ILE A 338 22.78 4.03 -15.19
CA ILE A 338 22.10 4.89 -14.23
C ILE A 338 22.03 4.23 -12.86
N GLN A 339 21.68 2.94 -12.80
CA GLN A 339 21.64 2.20 -11.53
C GLN A 339 23.02 2.13 -10.88
N LYS A 340 24.08 1.87 -11.65
CA LYS A 340 25.46 1.86 -11.15
C LYS A 340 25.88 3.22 -10.60
N LYS A 341 25.65 4.30 -11.36
CA LYS A 341 25.94 5.67 -10.89
C LYS A 341 25.18 6.03 -9.62
N ARG A 342 23.93 5.57 -9.50
CA ARG A 342 23.11 5.76 -8.32
C ARG A 342 23.69 5.03 -7.11
N GLU A 343 24.17 3.80 -7.31
CA GLU A 343 24.84 3.02 -6.28
C GLU A 343 26.11 3.70 -5.77
N GLU A 344 26.94 4.19 -6.69
CA GLU A 344 28.18 4.91 -6.39
C GLU A 344 27.94 6.25 -5.67
N ALA A 345 26.80 6.91 -5.93
CA ALA A 345 26.43 8.18 -5.33
C ALA A 345 25.80 8.07 -3.94
N ARG A 346 25.57 6.86 -3.41
CA ARG A 346 24.96 6.66 -2.10
C ARG A 346 25.86 7.20 -0.99
N THR A 347 25.24 7.81 0.01
CA THR A 347 25.97 8.33 1.17
C THR A 347 26.37 7.18 2.09
N LEU A 348 27.66 7.00 2.37
CA LEU A 348 28.14 5.93 3.24
C LEU A 348 27.82 6.23 4.72
N LEU A 349 27.09 5.34 5.38
CA LEU A 349 26.90 5.33 6.82
C LEU A 349 27.82 4.32 7.50
N HIS A 350 28.30 4.74 8.66
CA HIS A 350 29.13 3.96 9.56
C HIS A 350 28.34 3.54 10.80
N SER A 351 28.69 2.38 11.34
CA SER A 351 28.18 1.87 12.61
C SER A 351 28.55 2.83 13.76
N ARG A 352 27.74 2.79 14.82
CA ARG A 352 28.07 3.51 16.06
C ARG A 352 29.47 3.17 16.56
N GLU A 353 29.91 1.92 16.48
CA GLU A 353 31.24 1.50 16.96
C GLU A 353 32.37 2.16 16.16
N GLU A 354 32.28 2.16 14.84
CA GLU A 354 33.26 2.79 13.94
C GLU A 354 33.38 4.29 14.18
N THR A 355 32.25 4.97 14.43
CA THR A 355 32.26 6.42 14.68
C THR A 355 32.82 6.81 16.04
N VAL A 356 32.77 5.90 17.03
CA VAL A 356 33.34 6.13 18.37
C VAL A 356 34.85 5.93 18.36
N GLU A 357 35.36 4.96 17.60
CA GLU A 357 36.81 4.71 17.45
C GLU A 357 37.55 5.85 16.71
N GLY A 358 36.89 6.55 15.79
CA GLY A 358 37.44 7.74 15.11
C GLY A 358 37.45 9.02 15.98
N SER A 359 36.77 9.03 17.12
CA SER A 359 36.73 10.15 18.07
C SER A 359 37.35 9.78 19.40
N ALA A 360 38.64 9.41 19.39
CA ALA A 360 39.44 9.33 20.60
C ALA A 360 39.72 10.74 21.16
N LYS A 361 38.69 11.41 21.68
CA LYS A 361 38.83 12.51 22.64
C LYS A 361 37.85 12.31 23.78
N LYS A 362 38.41 11.79 24.88
CA LYS A 362 37.98 11.89 26.28
C LYS A 362 36.69 12.70 26.48
N SER A 363 35.58 12.01 26.69
CA SER A 363 34.64 12.43 27.73
C SER A 363 34.98 11.65 28.99
N THR A 364 35.81 12.29 29.82
CA THR A 364 35.89 12.00 31.26
C THR A 364 34.49 11.84 31.82
N ASP A 365 34.34 10.84 32.68
CA ASP A 365 33.20 10.63 33.56
C ASP A 365 32.68 11.96 34.11
N LYS A 366 31.62 12.48 33.50
CA LYS A 366 30.77 13.49 34.11
C LYS A 366 29.51 12.77 34.54
N GLU A 367 29.54 12.42 35.82
CA GLU A 367 28.40 12.41 36.72
C GLU A 367 27.11 11.93 36.06
N LYS A 368 26.89 10.61 36.15
CA LYS A 368 25.56 10.11 36.49
C LYS A 368 25.18 10.73 37.85
N THR A 369 24.73 11.98 37.85
CA THR A 369 23.79 12.41 38.86
C THR A 369 22.50 11.71 38.49
N ASP A 370 22.27 10.62 39.19
CA ASP A 370 20.96 10.03 39.36
C ASP A 370 19.96 11.15 39.68
N GLN A 371 19.26 11.66 38.68
CA GLN A 371 17.86 11.98 38.88
C GLN A 371 17.13 10.65 38.95
N GLU A 372 17.37 9.88 40.02
CA GLU A 372 16.36 8.99 40.56
C GLU A 372 15.14 9.88 40.75
N GLU A 373 14.19 9.81 39.80
CA GLU A 373 12.89 10.41 39.98
C GLU A 373 12.39 9.95 41.32
N ALA A 374 12.24 10.89 42.26
CA ALA A 374 11.86 10.56 43.62
C ALA A 374 10.63 9.66 43.52
N LYS A 375 10.79 8.41 43.95
CA LYS A 375 9.71 7.43 43.96
C LYS A 375 8.80 7.84 45.11
N LEU A 376 7.92 8.78 44.81
CA LEU A 376 7.12 9.50 45.80
C LEU A 376 5.77 8.85 46.05
N TRP A 377 5.38 7.85 45.27
CA TRP A 377 4.02 7.34 45.29
C TRP A 377 3.94 5.92 45.82
N ALA A 378 2.96 5.66 46.67
CA ALA A 378 2.55 4.31 47.04
C ALA A 378 1.06 4.12 46.75
N ILE A 379 0.66 2.93 46.32
CA ILE A 379 -0.72 2.59 45.97
C ILE A 379 -1.22 1.46 46.86
N ARG A 380 -2.50 1.46 47.23
CA ARG A 380 -3.10 0.28 47.88
C ARG A 380 -3.56 -0.72 46.83
N ASP A 381 -3.11 -1.96 46.95
CA ASP A 381 -3.66 -3.10 46.22
C ASP A 381 -5.15 -3.29 46.61
N PRO A 382 -6.02 -3.83 45.73
CA PRO A 382 -7.34 -4.35 46.10
C PRO A 382 -7.41 -5.12 47.44
N LYS A 383 -6.32 -5.77 47.87
CA LYS A 383 -6.22 -6.47 49.18
C LYS A 383 -5.83 -5.56 50.37
N GLY A 384 -5.77 -4.24 50.19
CA GLY A 384 -5.47 -3.26 51.24
C GLY A 384 -3.99 -3.05 51.57
N LYS A 385 -3.09 -3.84 50.97
CA LYS A 385 -1.63 -3.75 51.18
C LYS A 385 -1.03 -2.59 50.38
N LEU A 386 -0.20 -1.78 51.04
CA LEU A 386 0.50 -0.66 50.40
C LEU A 386 1.69 -1.20 49.57
N GLN A 387 1.72 -0.86 48.28
CA GLN A 387 2.81 -1.18 47.36
C GLN A 387 3.50 0.11 46.91
N GLY A 388 4.83 0.11 46.85
CA GLY A 388 5.66 1.26 46.51
C GLY A 388 7.07 1.09 47.06
N PRO A 389 7.97 2.07 46.86
CA PRO A 389 7.72 3.37 46.24
C PRO A 389 7.75 3.33 44.70
N TYR A 390 6.87 4.11 44.06
CA TYR A 390 6.72 4.25 42.61
C TYR A 390 6.97 5.69 42.15
N ALA A 391 7.54 5.84 40.95
CA ALA A 391 7.47 7.11 40.23
C ALA A 391 6.06 7.35 39.65
N LEU A 392 5.75 8.60 39.29
CA LEU A 392 4.40 8.99 38.82
C LEU A 392 3.98 8.24 37.54
N ASP A 393 4.92 8.02 36.63
CA ASP A 393 4.71 7.23 35.42
C ASP A 393 4.49 5.76 35.74
N GLU A 394 5.27 5.18 36.65
CA GLU A 394 5.08 3.80 37.10
C GLU A 394 3.70 3.59 37.72
N LEU A 395 3.27 4.50 38.60
CA LEU A 395 1.98 4.48 39.27
C LEU A 395 0.81 4.41 38.26
N LEU A 396 0.85 5.25 37.21
CA LEU A 396 -0.23 5.37 36.22
C LEU A 396 -0.36 4.13 35.32
N PHE A 397 0.71 3.35 35.16
CA PHE A 397 0.71 2.14 34.33
C PHE A 397 0.55 0.84 35.14
N ILE A 398 0.25 0.93 36.44
CA ILE A 398 -0.11 -0.25 37.26
C ILE A 398 -1.46 -0.80 36.79
N ARG A 399 -1.57 -2.13 36.67
CA ARG A 399 -2.72 -2.82 36.06
C ARG A 399 -4.07 -2.52 36.73
N PHE A 400 -4.07 -2.25 38.03
CA PHE A 400 -5.27 -1.94 38.82
C PHE A 400 -5.39 -0.46 39.19
N PHE A 401 -4.57 0.42 38.59
CA PHE A 401 -4.67 1.86 38.83
C PHE A 401 -6.00 2.40 38.31
N THR A 402 -6.72 3.13 39.16
CA THR A 402 -7.91 3.91 38.76
C THR A 402 -7.86 5.29 39.41
N PRO A 403 -8.47 6.33 38.81
CA PRO A 403 -8.49 7.68 39.41
C PRO A 403 -9.15 7.74 40.80
N LEU A 404 -9.93 6.73 41.17
CA LEU A 404 -10.63 6.61 42.45
C LEU A 404 -9.83 5.84 43.51
N ILE A 405 -8.74 5.16 43.13
CA ILE A 405 -7.93 4.39 44.07
C ILE A 405 -7.19 5.32 45.03
N ARG A 406 -7.01 4.87 46.27
CA ARG A 406 -6.22 5.61 47.26
C ARG A 406 -4.73 5.44 47.00
N VAL A 407 -4.02 6.57 46.94
CA VAL A 407 -2.57 6.65 46.79
C VAL A 407 -2.01 7.54 47.89
N LYS A 408 -0.80 7.20 48.34
CA LYS A 408 -0.06 7.94 49.36
C LYS A 408 1.13 8.63 48.72
N ASN A 409 1.24 9.94 48.92
CA ASN A 409 2.47 10.68 48.63
C ASN A 409 3.42 10.50 49.83
N ILE A 410 4.58 9.90 49.60
CA ILE A 410 5.56 9.52 50.62
C ILE A 410 6.25 10.75 51.21
N GLN A 411 6.46 11.80 50.42
CA GLN A 411 7.11 13.03 50.87
C GLN A 411 6.16 13.95 51.64
N GLU A 412 4.91 14.05 51.20
CA GLU A 412 3.89 14.87 51.89
C GLU A 412 3.21 14.11 53.03
N GLY A 413 3.32 12.78 53.07
CA GLY A 413 2.66 11.92 54.07
C GLY A 413 1.15 11.76 53.87
N ILE A 414 0.56 12.42 52.86
CA ILE A 414 -0.88 12.50 52.62
C ILE A 414 -1.38 11.28 51.83
N GLU A 415 -2.48 10.67 52.29
CA GLU A 415 -3.20 9.60 51.60
C GLU A 415 -4.58 10.09 51.14
N ALA A 416 -4.81 10.11 49.83
CA ALA A 416 -6.04 10.64 49.23
C ALA A 416 -6.41 9.86 47.96
N GLN A 417 -7.54 10.16 47.32
CA GLN A 417 -7.86 9.54 46.03
C GLN A 417 -6.90 10.04 44.95
N ALA A 418 -6.50 9.19 44.02
CA ALA A 418 -5.55 9.55 42.96
C ALA A 418 -5.97 10.79 42.15
N ARG A 419 -7.27 11.01 41.92
CA ARG A 419 -7.80 12.21 41.24
C ARG A 419 -7.65 13.52 42.00
N GLU A 420 -7.51 13.46 43.32
CA GLU A 420 -7.43 14.64 44.20
C GLU A 420 -6.04 15.28 44.13
N PHE A 421 -5.01 14.50 43.78
CA PHE A 421 -3.67 15.00 43.54
C PHE A 421 -3.56 15.75 42.20
N PRO A 422 -3.20 17.05 42.18
CA PRO A 422 -3.04 17.81 40.95
C PRO A 422 -2.02 17.21 39.99
N GLN A 423 -0.92 16.62 40.51
CA GLN A 423 0.14 15.99 39.73
C GLN A 423 -0.41 14.81 38.91
N ILE A 424 -1.19 13.93 39.56
CA ILE A 424 -1.82 12.77 38.93
C ILE A 424 -2.89 13.23 37.93
N ARG A 425 -3.74 14.20 38.30
CA ARG A 425 -4.78 14.75 37.41
C ARG A 425 -4.18 15.36 36.13
N ASN A 426 -3.10 16.12 36.26
CA ASN A 426 -2.39 16.71 35.12
C ASN A 426 -1.74 15.63 34.26
N ALA A 427 -1.14 14.61 34.87
CA ALA A 427 -0.57 13.48 34.15
C ALA A 427 -1.62 12.71 33.35
N ILE A 428 -2.78 12.40 33.95
CA ILE A 428 -3.92 11.75 33.26
C ILE A 428 -4.41 12.63 32.10
N ARG A 429 -4.52 13.94 32.31
CA ARG A 429 -4.91 14.89 31.26
C ARG A 429 -3.92 14.91 30.10
N ASN A 430 -2.62 14.87 30.39
CA ASN A 430 -1.56 14.84 29.39
C ASN A 430 -1.59 13.55 28.58
N ILE A 431 -1.73 12.38 29.23
CA ILE A 431 -1.87 11.09 28.55
C ILE A 431 -3.08 11.10 27.60
N ARG A 432 -4.25 11.61 28.05
CA ARG A 432 -5.45 11.76 27.20
C ARG A 432 -5.19 12.66 25.99
N LYS A 433 -4.37 13.71 26.15
CA LYS A 433 -3.95 14.61 25.07
C LYS A 433 -2.76 14.10 24.24
N LYS A 434 -2.33 12.84 24.44
CA LYS A 434 -1.13 12.25 23.82
C LYS A 434 0.14 13.08 24.05
N LYS A 435 0.26 13.71 25.21
CA LYS A 435 1.44 14.47 25.68
C LYS A 435 2.15 13.69 26.78
N PRO A 436 3.48 13.84 26.93
CA PRO A 436 4.21 13.19 28.01
C PRO A 436 3.70 13.64 29.38
N ILE A 437 3.79 12.72 30.35
CA ILE A 437 3.41 12.95 31.75
C ILE A 437 4.12 14.19 32.29
N TYR A 438 5.42 14.27 32.03
CA TYR A 438 6.25 15.44 32.29
C TYR A 438 6.50 16.19 30.97
N PRO A 439 5.97 17.42 30.81
CA PRO A 439 6.20 18.23 29.60
C PRO A 439 7.69 18.45 29.29
N ALA A 440 8.53 18.55 30.34
CA ALA A 440 9.98 18.69 30.21
C ALA A 440 10.65 17.50 29.50
N ARG A 441 10.02 16.31 29.48
CA ARG A 441 10.54 15.12 28.80
C ARG A 441 10.14 15.02 27.33
N GLN A 442 9.40 16.00 26.80
CA GLN A 442 9.03 16.01 25.39
C GLN A 442 10.27 16.15 24.51
N ASN A 443 10.36 15.34 23.45
CA ASN A 443 11.50 15.30 22.51
C ASN A 443 12.87 14.94 23.16
N LEU A 444 12.89 14.35 24.35
CA LEU A 444 14.13 13.78 24.92
C LEU A 444 14.33 12.34 24.48
N CYS A 445 15.58 11.93 24.30
CA CYS A 445 15.95 10.54 24.07
C CYS A 445 15.49 9.67 25.24
N PRO A 446 14.81 8.54 25.00
CA PRO A 446 14.27 7.71 26.08
C PRO A 446 15.35 6.92 26.83
N ARG A 447 16.60 6.91 26.32
CA ARG A 447 17.77 6.28 26.94
C ARG A 447 18.72 7.30 27.58
N CYS A 448 19.01 8.39 26.88
CA CYS A 448 20.04 9.37 27.27
C CYS A 448 19.46 10.62 27.93
N PHE A 449 18.15 10.86 27.82
CA PHE A 449 17.49 12.09 28.28
C PHE A 449 18.02 13.40 27.69
N ILE A 450 18.77 13.34 26.58
CA ILE A 450 19.23 14.49 25.80
C ILE A 450 18.20 14.83 24.71
N PRO A 451 18.01 16.12 24.34
CA PRO A 451 17.13 16.52 23.25
C PRO A 451 17.47 15.81 21.93
N LEU A 452 16.44 15.26 21.29
CA LEU A 452 16.53 14.67 19.96
C LEU A 452 16.69 15.77 18.91
N LYS A 453 17.60 15.55 17.96
CA LYS A 453 17.81 16.42 16.81
C LYS A 453 17.05 15.89 15.60
N GLU A 454 16.64 16.78 14.71
CA GLU A 454 16.04 16.41 13.44
C GLU A 454 17.15 16.08 12.44
N SER A 455 16.95 15.00 11.68
CA SER A 455 17.81 14.59 10.57
C SER A 455 16.98 13.91 9.50
N PHE A 456 17.61 13.56 8.38
CA PHE A 456 16.98 12.77 7.33
C PHE A 456 17.61 11.40 7.27
N TYR A 457 16.79 10.38 7.02
CA TYR A 457 17.22 9.03 6.68
C TYR A 457 16.39 8.59 5.47
N GLU A 458 17.05 8.24 4.37
CA GLU A 458 16.36 7.85 3.13
C GLU A 458 15.34 8.92 2.66
N GLY A 459 15.73 10.21 2.76
CA GLY A 459 14.88 11.35 2.43
C GLY A 459 13.67 11.57 3.36
N VAL A 460 13.50 10.78 4.43
CA VAL A 460 12.42 10.91 5.41
C VAL A 460 12.93 11.66 6.65
N ALA A 461 12.15 12.62 7.14
CA ALA A 461 12.46 13.32 8.37
C ALA A 461 12.35 12.37 9.58
N ILE A 462 13.45 12.23 10.32
CA ILE A 462 13.53 11.42 11.54
C ILE A 462 14.09 12.26 12.68
N LYS A 463 13.88 11.78 13.92
CA LYS A 463 14.54 12.35 15.09
C LYS A 463 15.61 11.40 15.59
N PHE A 464 16.84 11.87 15.79
CA PHE A 464 17.93 11.02 16.26
C PHE A 464 18.56 11.58 17.55
N CYS A 465 19.15 10.69 18.34
CA CYS A 465 19.92 11.05 19.51
C CYS A 465 21.41 11.19 19.14
N PRO A 466 22.07 12.33 19.42
CA PRO A 466 23.48 12.51 19.09
C PRO A 466 24.41 11.60 19.90
N GLN A 467 24.01 11.18 21.11
CA GLN A 467 24.82 10.39 22.02
C GLN A 467 24.67 8.87 21.78
N CYS A 468 23.45 8.33 21.83
CA CYS A 468 23.24 6.90 21.63
C CYS A 468 23.00 6.48 20.18
N LYS A 469 22.87 7.43 19.25
CA LYS A 469 22.55 7.19 17.82
C LYS A 469 21.20 6.47 17.56
N GLY A 470 20.35 6.35 18.58
CA GLY A 470 18.98 5.84 18.41
C GLY A 470 18.10 6.82 17.62
N LYS A 471 17.13 6.27 16.90
CA LYS A 471 16.27 6.98 15.95
C LYS A 471 14.80 6.77 16.28
N LEU A 472 14.03 7.84 16.24
CA LEU A 472 12.58 7.85 16.36
C LEU A 472 11.96 8.12 15.00
N VAL A 473 11.18 7.16 14.50
CA VAL A 473 10.57 7.17 13.17
C VAL A 473 9.06 7.01 13.31
N GLU A 474 8.30 7.60 12.39
CA GLU A 474 6.85 7.39 12.32
C GLU A 474 6.53 6.10 11.57
N SER A 475 5.60 5.27 12.07
CA SER A 475 5.28 3.99 11.42
C SER A 475 4.62 4.14 10.04
N THR A 476 4.04 5.31 9.76
CA THR A 476 3.41 5.66 8.49
C THR A 476 4.42 5.80 7.35
N PHE A 477 5.70 6.00 7.67
CA PHE A 477 6.78 6.14 6.70
C PHE A 477 7.53 4.84 6.43
N LYS A 478 7.07 3.70 6.96
CA LYS A 478 7.74 2.41 6.80
C LYS A 478 7.98 2.05 5.34
N GLU A 479 7.04 2.38 4.46
CA GLU A 479 7.20 2.11 3.03
C GLU A 479 8.21 3.06 2.36
N ARG A 480 8.36 4.28 2.87
CA ARG A 480 9.26 5.28 2.28
C ARG A 480 10.72 4.91 2.46
N PHE A 481 11.15 4.63 3.69
CA PHE A 481 12.56 4.33 3.94
C PHE A 481 12.98 2.95 3.46
N ILE A 482 12.04 2.00 3.33
CA ILE A 482 12.33 0.69 2.74
C ILE A 482 12.43 0.76 1.20
N ALA A 483 11.60 1.59 0.55
CA ALA A 483 11.63 1.76 -0.91
C ALA A 483 12.87 2.51 -1.39
N ARG A 484 13.34 3.47 -0.60
CA ARG A 484 14.43 4.38 -0.96
C ARG A 484 15.80 3.78 -0.62
N LYS A 485 16.78 4.16 -1.43
CA LYS A 485 18.16 3.67 -1.40
C LYS A 485 19.14 4.82 -1.67
N GLU A 486 19.13 5.82 -0.81
CA GLU A 486 20.02 6.98 -0.82
C GLU A 486 21.31 6.71 -0.03
N VAL A 487 21.27 5.73 0.87
CA VAL A 487 22.34 5.42 1.81
C VAL A 487 23.01 4.09 1.45
N ALA A 488 24.34 4.06 1.60
CA ALA A 488 25.16 2.87 1.55
C ALA A 488 25.70 2.54 2.94
N PHE A 489 26.10 1.30 3.16
CA PHE A 489 26.52 0.82 4.47
C PHE A 489 28.01 0.41 4.48
N SER A 490 28.71 0.73 5.57
CA SER A 490 30.09 0.27 5.77
C SER A 490 30.15 -1.25 5.85
N LYS A 491 31.31 -1.83 5.51
CA LYS A 491 31.55 -3.28 5.58
C LYS A 491 31.24 -3.84 6.96
N HIS A 492 31.64 -3.11 8.02
CA HIS A 492 31.35 -3.48 9.40
C HIS A 492 29.85 -3.57 9.70
N LEU A 493 29.05 -2.62 9.19
CA LEU A 493 27.60 -2.62 9.41
C LEU A 493 26.92 -3.79 8.66
N ILE A 494 27.40 -4.12 7.46
CA ILE A 494 26.97 -5.31 6.70
C ILE A 494 27.29 -6.60 7.46
N GLU A 495 28.52 -6.74 7.96
CA GLU A 495 28.92 -7.90 8.77
C GLU A 495 28.07 -8.03 10.04
N LYS A 496 27.82 -6.91 10.73
CA LYS A 496 26.93 -6.84 11.89
C LYS A 496 25.50 -7.28 11.56
N ALA A 497 24.97 -6.88 10.41
CA ALA A 497 23.64 -7.28 9.95
C ALA A 497 23.58 -8.78 9.63
N HIS A 498 24.61 -9.35 8.99
CA HIS A 498 24.69 -10.79 8.74
C HIS A 498 24.81 -11.61 10.04
N GLU A 499 25.61 -11.15 10.99
CA GLU A 499 25.72 -11.79 12.30
C GLU A 499 24.38 -11.75 13.04
N PHE A 500 23.68 -10.62 12.97
CA PHE A 500 22.32 -10.49 13.47
C PHE A 500 21.37 -11.50 12.80
N LYS A 501 21.36 -11.59 11.46
CA LYS A 501 20.54 -12.57 10.72
C LYS A 501 20.80 -14.00 11.16
N LYS A 502 22.08 -14.41 11.28
CA LYS A 502 22.48 -15.75 11.74
C LYS A 502 21.98 -16.03 13.15
N LYS A 503 22.18 -15.11 14.09
CA LYS A 503 21.74 -15.27 15.49
C LYS A 503 20.22 -15.32 15.64
N PHE A 504 19.47 -14.52 14.89
CA PHE A 504 18.02 -14.38 15.05
C PHE A 504 17.18 -15.38 14.24
N MET A 505 17.63 -15.80 13.06
CA MET A 505 16.89 -16.80 12.24
C MET A 505 16.98 -18.22 12.83
N LEU A 506 18.03 -18.52 13.60
CA LEU A 506 18.19 -19.81 14.28
C LEU A 506 17.29 -19.97 15.52
N ASN A 507 16.75 -18.88 16.09
CA ASN A 507 15.95 -18.95 17.31
C ASN A 507 14.95 -17.77 17.45
N PRO A 508 13.88 -17.73 16.63
CA PRO A 508 12.94 -16.59 16.60
C PRO A 508 12.17 -16.37 17.91
N VAL A 509 11.96 -17.44 18.70
CA VAL A 509 11.23 -17.40 19.98
C VAL A 509 12.11 -16.89 21.14
N HIS A 510 13.43 -17.05 21.04
CA HIS A 510 14.41 -16.64 22.06
C HIS A 510 15.11 -15.33 21.66
N THR A 511 14.32 -14.32 21.31
CA THR A 511 14.79 -12.97 21.03
C THR A 511 15.46 -12.43 22.31
N LYS A 512 16.77 -12.09 22.29
CA LYS A 512 17.46 -11.48 23.45
C LYS A 512 16.69 -10.28 24.03
N LYS A 513 16.04 -9.47 23.18
CA LYS A 513 15.18 -8.34 23.58
C LYS A 513 13.85 -8.76 24.27
N ILE A 514 13.37 -9.98 24.04
CA ILE A 514 12.16 -10.56 24.67
C ILE A 514 12.52 -11.37 25.92
N SER A 515 13.68 -12.04 25.96
CA SER A 515 14.18 -12.72 27.15
C SER A 515 14.79 -11.76 28.19
N ASP A 516 15.40 -10.66 27.74
CA ASP A 516 15.87 -9.55 28.58
C ASP A 516 14.71 -8.61 28.94
N LEU A 517 13.63 -9.15 29.54
CA LEU A 517 12.53 -8.41 30.19
C LEU A 517 13.00 -7.43 31.31
N LYS A 518 14.32 -7.33 31.53
CA LYS A 518 15.00 -6.35 32.38
C LYS A 518 15.36 -5.04 31.65
N PHE A 519 15.18 -4.91 30.33
CA PHE A 519 15.38 -3.62 29.66
C PHE A 519 14.33 -2.60 30.10
N GLN A 520 14.81 -1.43 30.52
CA GLN A 520 14.05 -0.32 31.10
C GLN A 520 12.76 -0.03 30.33
N LYS A 521 11.68 0.26 31.07
CA LYS A 521 10.39 0.67 30.51
C LYS A 521 10.58 1.95 29.68
N LEU A 522 10.79 1.83 28.37
CA LEU A 522 10.99 2.99 27.50
C LEU A 522 9.68 3.77 27.38
N LEU A 523 9.76 5.08 27.61
CA LEU A 523 8.65 6.00 27.41
C LEU A 523 8.80 6.69 26.05
N CYS A 524 7.71 6.84 25.33
CA CYS A 524 7.73 7.49 24.02
C CYS A 524 8.11 8.98 24.17
N PRO A 525 9.16 9.46 23.48
CA PRO A 525 9.57 10.88 23.52
C PRO A 525 8.48 11.87 23.07
N ASN A 526 7.51 11.39 22.29
CA ASN A 526 6.45 12.20 21.71
C ASN A 526 5.22 12.31 22.60
N CYS A 527 4.75 11.19 23.17
CA CYS A 527 3.49 11.13 23.91
C CYS A 527 3.62 10.61 25.35
N GLY A 528 4.83 10.22 25.79
CA GLY A 528 5.12 9.63 27.10
C GLY A 528 4.44 8.29 27.39
N SER A 529 3.73 7.70 26.43
CA SER A 529 3.18 6.35 26.60
C SER A 529 4.29 5.31 26.55
N ARG A 530 4.12 4.20 27.28
CA ARG A 530 5.06 3.08 27.27
C ARG A 530 5.23 2.51 25.85
N MET A 531 6.48 2.31 25.46
CA MET A 531 6.85 1.61 24.23
C MET A 531 7.00 0.11 24.53
N LEU A 532 6.56 -0.72 23.59
CA LEU A 532 6.60 -2.18 23.73
C LEU A 532 7.48 -2.78 22.64
N PRO A 533 8.40 -3.70 22.98
CA PRO A 533 9.21 -4.39 22.01
C PRO A 533 8.32 -5.34 21.20
N ARG A 534 8.30 -5.15 19.87
CA ARG A 534 7.55 -5.97 18.93
C ARG A 534 8.37 -6.16 17.65
N PRO A 535 8.20 -7.28 16.93
CA PRO A 535 8.83 -7.41 15.63
C PRO A 535 8.40 -6.28 14.69
N PHE A 536 9.32 -5.80 13.86
CA PHE A 536 9.06 -4.74 12.88
C PHE A 536 7.91 -5.14 11.93
N SER A 537 7.98 -6.34 11.37
CA SER A 537 6.87 -6.97 10.64
C SER A 537 6.88 -8.50 10.82
N TYR A 538 5.85 -9.20 10.34
CA TYR A 538 5.83 -10.67 10.32
C TYR A 538 6.98 -11.27 9.50
N GLN A 539 7.44 -10.51 8.51
CA GLN A 539 8.52 -10.92 7.61
C GLN A 539 9.90 -10.56 8.17
N TYR A 540 10.01 -9.42 8.84
CA TYR A 540 11.25 -8.92 9.43
C TYR A 540 11.10 -8.90 10.96
N VAL A 541 11.53 -10.00 11.59
CA VAL A 541 11.37 -10.25 13.04
C VAL A 541 12.40 -9.46 13.88
N ILE A 542 12.79 -8.26 13.42
CA ILE A 542 13.71 -7.39 14.16
C ILE A 542 12.92 -6.75 15.31
N PRO A 543 13.33 -6.93 16.57
CA PRO A 543 12.61 -6.41 17.73
C PRO A 543 12.81 -4.90 17.85
N VAL A 544 11.78 -4.13 17.52
CA VAL A 544 11.78 -2.67 17.61
C VAL A 544 10.80 -2.20 18.68
N ASP A 545 11.05 -1.05 19.28
CA ASP A 545 10.17 -0.49 20.31
C ASP A 545 9.05 0.30 19.64
N LYS A 546 7.79 -0.16 19.78
CA LYS A 546 6.63 0.48 19.16
C LYS A 546 5.77 1.20 20.19
N CYS A 547 5.37 2.43 19.89
CA CYS A 547 4.38 3.17 20.66
C CYS A 547 3.00 3.05 20.00
N PHE A 548 2.05 2.39 20.67
CA PHE A 548 0.69 2.21 20.13
C PHE A 548 -0.22 3.44 20.28
N SER A 549 0.19 4.45 21.04
CA SER A 549 -0.61 5.68 21.26
C SER A 549 -0.42 6.70 20.13
N CYS A 550 0.82 6.85 19.66
CA CYS A 550 1.19 7.81 18.60
C CYS A 550 1.85 7.16 17.38
N TYR A 551 1.87 5.83 17.29
CA TYR A 551 2.37 5.06 16.15
C TYR A 551 3.82 5.40 15.75
N LYS A 552 4.67 5.76 16.72
CA LYS A 552 6.11 5.96 16.51
C LYS A 552 6.89 4.72 16.90
N ILE A 553 7.99 4.48 16.19
CA ILE A 553 8.91 3.37 16.38
C ILE A 553 10.26 3.95 16.81
N TRP A 554 10.81 3.41 17.89
CA TRP A 554 12.17 3.70 18.32
C TRP A 554 13.08 2.55 17.88
N PHE A 555 14.11 2.93 17.14
CA PHE A 555 15.22 2.07 16.73
C PHE A 555 16.41 2.42 17.60
N ASP A 556 17.04 1.42 18.19
CA ASP A 556 18.32 1.61 18.84
C ASP A 556 19.44 1.81 17.82
N ALA A 557 20.66 2.02 18.30
CA ALA A 557 21.82 2.22 17.45
C ALA A 557 21.93 1.09 16.41
N ASP A 558 22.14 1.47 15.15
CA ASP A 558 22.30 0.59 13.99
C ASP A 558 21.10 -0.32 13.65
N GLU A 559 20.02 -0.36 14.45
CA GLU A 559 18.88 -1.27 14.19
C GLU A 559 18.12 -0.93 12.90
N LEU A 560 18.00 0.36 12.57
CA LEU A 560 17.33 0.81 11.35
C LEU A 560 18.17 0.45 10.11
N GLU A 561 19.49 0.63 10.20
CA GLU A 561 20.44 0.28 9.14
C GLU A 561 20.50 -1.25 8.93
N ILE A 562 20.55 -2.04 10.00
CA ILE A 562 20.50 -3.50 9.93
C ILE A 562 19.19 -3.96 9.27
N LEU A 563 18.05 -3.35 9.64
CA LEU A 563 16.77 -3.63 8.99
C LEU A 563 16.85 -3.38 7.48
N GLN A 564 17.41 -2.24 7.08
CA GLN A 564 17.53 -1.87 5.67
C GLN A 564 18.41 -2.86 4.90
N ILE A 565 19.61 -3.19 5.40
CA ILE A 565 20.51 -4.17 4.77
C ILE A 565 19.81 -5.51 4.54
N LEU A 566 19.12 -6.01 5.56
CA LEU A 566 18.42 -7.30 5.48
C LEU A 566 17.25 -7.29 4.49
N ILE A 567 16.66 -6.12 4.22
CA ILE A 567 15.63 -5.97 3.19
C ILE A 567 16.27 -5.89 1.80
N GLU A 568 17.39 -5.18 1.65
CA GLU A 568 18.06 -4.98 0.36
C GLU A 568 18.71 -6.25 -0.21
N GLU A 569 19.15 -7.18 0.64
CA GLU A 569 19.78 -8.45 0.24
C GLU A 569 18.80 -9.55 -0.20
N ARG A 570 17.50 -9.28 -0.18
CA ARG A 570 16.45 -10.23 -0.58
C ARG A 570 16.20 -10.19 -2.08
#